data_AF-A0A5N5T1U7-F1
#
_entry.id   AF-A0A5N5T1U7-F1
#
_cell.length_a   1.000
_cell.length_b   1.000
_cell.length_c   1.000
_cell.angle_alpha   90.00
_cell.angle_beta   90.00
_cell.angle_gamma   90.00
#
_symmetry.space_group_name_H-M   'P 1'
#
loop_
_entity.id
_entity.type
_entity.pdbx_description
1 polymer ?
#
loop_
_entity_poly.entity_id
_entity_poly.type
_entity_poly.pdbx_seq_one_letter_code
_entity_poly.pdbx_strand_id
1 'polypeptide(L)'
;MATFTECGLTGKNYTYGQTMDNALRWGEAVKKILPNSKNPTVAFICPNSPDFICLLLGTMAAGGIASPLNPLYTPGEAANQLQDSGAELLVVDPILEPLADAALKVLGKSLPVVVNGASKSGRPNAQEVLTNPNAKMLDFKELDPNSVAFLPYSSGTTGNPKGVKLSHNALAINAGMLSSQDFHRCKPALGKLMSCTI
;
A
#
# COMPACT_ATOMS: atom_id res chain seq x y z
N MET A 1 23.14 8.98 8.15
CA MET A 1 22.10 8.97 7.09
C MET A 1 20.77 9.34 7.72
N ALA A 2 19.93 10.12 7.03
CA ALA A 2 18.63 10.52 7.58
C ALA A 2 17.65 9.34 7.62
N THR A 3 16.97 9.15 8.75
CA THR A 3 15.88 8.19 8.91
C THR A 3 14.65 8.67 8.14
N PHE A 4 14.00 7.77 7.40
CA PHE A 4 12.75 8.03 6.71
C PHE A 4 11.54 7.56 7.53
N THR A 5 11.58 6.30 7.97
CA THR A 5 10.51 5.71 8.80
C THR A 5 11.11 5.00 10.01
N GLU A 6 10.44 5.12 11.16
CA GLU A 6 10.76 4.40 12.38
C GLU A 6 9.47 3.91 13.05
N CYS A 7 9.46 2.65 13.48
CA CYS A 7 8.41 2.11 14.32
C CYS A 7 8.70 2.47 15.78
N GLY A 8 7.90 3.36 16.36
CA GLY A 8 8.07 3.76 17.76
C GLY A 8 7.89 2.64 18.79
N LEU A 9 7.28 1.50 18.41
CA LEU A 9 7.12 0.34 19.30
C LEU A 9 8.30 -0.61 19.28
N THR A 10 8.92 -0.83 18.11
CA THR A 10 9.97 -1.85 17.93
C THR A 10 11.36 -1.25 17.74
N GLY A 11 11.47 0.06 17.49
CA GLY A 11 12.70 0.73 17.10
C GLY A 11 13.18 0.39 15.67
N LYS A 12 12.48 -0.50 14.95
CA LYS A 12 12.80 -0.83 13.56
C LYS A 12 12.70 0.44 12.73
N ASN A 13 13.75 0.74 11.96
CA ASN A 13 13.80 1.94 11.14
C ASN A 13 14.47 1.65 9.79
N TYR A 14 14.16 2.51 8.82
CA TYR A 14 14.80 2.56 7.52
C TYR A 14 15.21 4.00 7.21
N THR A 15 16.43 4.16 6.70
CA THR A 15 16.86 5.39 6.04
C THR A 15 16.17 5.54 4.69
N TYR A 16 16.19 6.74 4.11
CA TYR A 16 15.63 6.98 2.76
C TYR A 16 16.17 5.99 1.71
N GLY A 17 17.48 5.74 1.72
CA GLY A 17 18.11 4.79 0.78
C GLY A 17 17.62 3.36 0.99
N GLN A 18 17.56 2.91 2.24
CA GLN A 18 17.03 1.57 2.56
C GLN A 18 15.56 1.42 2.18
N THR A 19 14.73 2.44 2.42
CA THR A 19 13.32 2.41 1.99
C THR A 19 13.21 2.26 0.49
N MET A 20 14.00 3.03 -0.29
CA MET A 20 14.00 2.93 -1.74
C MET A 20 14.44 1.54 -2.22
N ASP A 21 15.57 1.05 -1.73
CA ASP A 21 16.11 -0.27 -2.09
C ASP A 21 15.12 -1.40 -1.78
N ASN A 22 14.52 -1.37 -0.59
CA ASN A 22 13.55 -2.36 -0.15
C ASN A 22 12.26 -2.28 -1.00
N ALA A 23 11.78 -1.08 -1.32
CA ALA A 23 10.65 -0.88 -2.21
C ALA A 23 10.91 -1.43 -3.62
N LEU A 24 12.09 -1.16 -4.20
CA LEU A 24 12.45 -1.67 -5.53
C LEU A 24 12.60 -3.20 -5.53
N ARG A 25 13.13 -3.81 -4.47
CA ARG A 25 13.14 -5.28 -4.31
C ARG A 25 11.72 -5.84 -4.29
N TRP A 26 10.82 -5.20 -3.53
CA TRP A 26 9.42 -5.61 -3.49
C TRP A 26 8.73 -5.45 -4.85
N GLY A 27 8.96 -4.34 -5.56
CA GLY A 27 8.38 -4.13 -6.88
C GLY A 27 8.78 -5.20 -7.89
N GLU A 28 10.04 -5.65 -7.88
CA GLU A 28 10.49 -6.79 -8.70
C GLU A 28 9.81 -8.10 -8.25
N ALA A 29 9.61 -8.29 -6.94
CA ALA A 29 8.89 -9.45 -6.40
C ALA A 29 7.46 -9.51 -6.90
N VAL A 30 6.73 -8.38 -6.88
CA VAL A 30 5.35 -8.28 -7.39
C VAL A 30 5.30 -8.69 -8.86
N LYS A 31 6.22 -8.21 -9.71
CA LYS A 31 6.30 -8.61 -11.12
C LYS A 31 6.58 -10.10 -11.31
N LYS A 32 7.36 -10.72 -10.42
CA LYS A 32 7.63 -12.16 -10.46
C LYS A 32 6.44 -13.00 -9.98
N ILE A 33 5.72 -12.54 -8.97
CA ILE A 33 4.52 -13.22 -8.43
C ILE A 33 3.38 -13.12 -9.44
N LEU A 34 3.23 -11.98 -10.13
CA LEU A 34 2.16 -11.68 -11.08
C LEU A 34 2.72 -11.38 -12.48
N PRO A 35 3.39 -12.34 -13.16
CA PRO A 35 4.13 -12.08 -14.42
C PRO A 35 3.23 -11.67 -15.60
N ASN A 36 1.95 -12.00 -15.53
CA ASN A 36 0.97 -11.71 -16.57
C ASN A 36 0.09 -10.48 -16.28
N SER A 37 0.22 -9.88 -15.08
CA SER A 37 -0.57 -8.71 -14.73
C SER A 37 0.06 -7.46 -15.34
N LYS A 38 -0.78 -6.63 -15.98
CA LYS A 38 -0.36 -5.33 -16.52
C LYS A 38 -0.32 -4.25 -15.44
N ASN A 39 -1.26 -4.29 -14.51
CA ASN A 39 -1.45 -3.31 -13.44
C ASN A 39 -1.86 -4.06 -12.16
N PRO A 40 -0.90 -4.73 -11.49
CA PRO A 40 -1.20 -5.63 -10.39
C PRO A 40 -1.86 -4.89 -9.23
N THR A 41 -3.09 -5.27 -8.87
CA THR A 41 -3.72 -4.78 -7.64
C THR A 41 -3.24 -5.61 -6.45
N VAL A 42 -2.48 -4.99 -5.55
CA VAL A 42 -2.00 -5.62 -4.32
C VAL A 42 -2.79 -5.07 -3.15
N ALA A 43 -3.54 -5.97 -2.48
CA ALA A 43 -4.26 -5.67 -1.27
C ALA A 43 -3.36 -5.83 -0.03
N PHE A 44 -3.53 -4.97 0.97
CA PHE A 44 -2.74 -5.02 2.20
C PHE A 44 -3.63 -5.08 3.44
N ILE A 45 -3.49 -6.14 4.24
CA ILE A 45 -4.03 -6.23 5.60
C ILE A 45 -2.84 -6.17 6.56
N CYS A 46 -2.29 -4.96 6.75
CA CYS A 46 -1.09 -4.72 7.54
C CYS A 46 -1.27 -3.53 8.48
N PRO A 47 -0.67 -3.56 9.68
CA PRO A 47 -0.57 -2.38 10.53
C PRO A 47 0.51 -1.41 10.01
N ASN A 48 0.55 -0.21 10.60
CA ASN A 48 1.59 0.76 10.33
C ASN A 48 2.97 0.21 10.73
N SER A 49 3.86 0.08 9.75
CA SER A 49 5.25 -0.35 9.95
C SER A 49 6.16 0.23 8.85
N PRO A 50 7.48 0.35 9.10
CA PRO A 50 8.44 0.69 8.05
C PRO A 50 8.35 -0.24 6.84
N ASP A 51 8.06 -1.52 7.06
CA ASP A 51 7.91 -2.52 6.00
C ASP A 51 6.70 -2.24 5.12
N PHE A 52 5.56 -1.92 5.72
CA PHE A 52 4.34 -1.60 4.99
C PHE A 52 4.56 -0.47 3.98
N ILE A 53 5.34 0.55 4.36
CA ILE A 53 5.67 1.66 3.46
C ILE A 53 6.51 1.17 2.27
N CYS A 54 7.51 0.31 2.49
CA CYS A 54 8.29 -0.30 1.41
C CYS A 54 7.42 -1.14 0.46
N LEU A 55 6.50 -1.94 1.03
CA LEU A 55 5.59 -2.79 0.25
C LEU A 55 4.62 -1.96 -0.61
N LEU A 56 4.06 -0.91 -0.04
CA LEU A 56 3.15 0.02 -0.72
C LEU A 56 3.87 0.75 -1.85
N LEU A 57 5.02 1.37 -1.56
CA LEU A 57 5.80 2.11 -2.56
C LEU A 57 6.36 1.19 -3.65
N GLY A 58 6.81 -0.01 -3.31
CA GLY A 58 7.33 -0.98 -4.27
C GLY A 58 6.25 -1.48 -5.24
N THR A 59 5.03 -1.66 -4.75
CA THR A 59 3.87 -2.00 -5.59
C THR A 59 3.59 -0.90 -6.61
N MET A 60 3.54 0.36 -6.14
CA MET A 60 3.36 1.51 -7.01
C MET A 60 4.49 1.64 -8.03
N ALA A 61 5.75 1.46 -7.60
CA ALA A 61 6.91 1.52 -8.49
C ALA A 61 6.87 0.44 -9.58
N ALA A 62 6.25 -0.71 -9.31
CA ALA A 62 6.04 -1.77 -10.29
C ALA A 62 4.95 -1.46 -11.33
N GLY A 63 4.24 -0.33 -11.21
CA GLY A 63 3.04 0.00 -12.01
C GLY A 63 1.76 -0.64 -11.47
N GLY A 64 1.81 -1.16 -10.24
CA GLY A 64 0.68 -1.76 -9.55
C GLY A 64 -0.17 -0.76 -8.76
N ILE A 65 -1.35 -1.23 -8.35
CA ILE A 65 -2.30 -0.49 -7.52
C ILE A 65 -2.17 -1.00 -6.09
N ALA A 66 -1.76 -0.12 -5.17
CA ALA A 66 -1.75 -0.44 -3.74
C ALA A 66 -3.13 -0.17 -3.11
N SER A 67 -3.76 -1.21 -2.57
CA SER A 67 -5.09 -1.15 -1.93
C SER A 67 -5.01 -1.55 -0.45
N PRO A 68 -4.83 -0.62 0.48
CA PRO A 68 -4.84 -0.94 1.91
C PRO A 68 -6.27 -1.24 2.40
N LEU A 69 -6.38 -2.27 3.23
CA LEU A 69 -7.60 -2.67 3.92
C LEU A 69 -7.48 -2.29 5.40
N ASN A 70 -8.62 -1.99 6.02
CA ASN A 70 -8.66 -1.78 7.46
C ASN A 70 -8.44 -3.11 8.21
N PRO A 71 -7.42 -3.23 9.07
CA PRO A 71 -7.19 -4.42 9.91
C PRO A 71 -8.36 -4.78 10.83
N LEU A 72 -9.28 -3.85 11.08
CA LEU A 72 -10.45 -4.02 11.95
C LEU A 72 -11.71 -4.47 11.21
N TYR A 73 -11.61 -4.73 9.90
CA TYR A 73 -12.75 -5.25 9.14
C TYR A 73 -13.17 -6.64 9.59
N THR A 74 -14.47 -6.88 9.50
CA THR A 74 -15.01 -8.24 9.51
C THR A 74 -14.54 -8.98 8.25
N PRO A 75 -14.53 -10.34 8.27
CA PRO A 75 -14.20 -11.12 7.08
C PRO A 75 -15.04 -10.79 5.85
N GLY A 76 -16.33 -10.45 6.04
CA GLY A 76 -17.22 -10.06 4.95
C GLY A 76 -16.86 -8.72 4.32
N GLU A 77 -16.53 -7.71 5.13
CA GLU A 77 -16.09 -6.40 4.63
C GLU A 77 -14.75 -6.50 3.88
N ALA A 78 -13.80 -7.28 4.43
CA ALA A 78 -12.53 -7.55 3.78
C ALA A 78 -12.73 -8.28 2.45
N ALA A 79 -13.57 -9.33 2.42
CA ALA A 79 -13.89 -10.05 1.19
C ALA A 79 -14.54 -9.15 0.13
N ASN A 80 -15.45 -8.27 0.54
CA ASN A 80 -16.08 -7.30 -0.36
C ASN A 80 -15.05 -6.36 -0.99
N GLN A 81 -14.12 -5.81 -0.20
CA GLN A 81 -13.06 -4.95 -0.74
C GLN A 81 -12.09 -5.73 -1.64
N LEU A 82 -11.70 -6.95 -1.28
CA LEU A 82 -10.85 -7.80 -2.14
C LEU A 82 -11.52 -8.06 -3.49
N GLN A 83 -12.83 -8.31 -3.49
CA GLN A 83 -13.60 -8.51 -4.71
C GLN A 83 -13.73 -7.23 -5.54
N ASP A 84 -14.07 -6.11 -4.92
CA ASP A 84 -14.32 -4.84 -5.60
C ASP A 84 -13.03 -4.23 -6.17
N SER A 85 -11.92 -4.33 -5.44
CA SER A 85 -10.61 -3.85 -5.88
C SER A 85 -10.00 -4.68 -7.02
N GLY A 86 -10.50 -5.89 -7.23
CA GLY A 86 -9.89 -6.85 -8.15
C GLY A 86 -8.50 -7.28 -7.68
N ALA A 87 -8.31 -7.47 -6.37
CA ALA A 87 -7.02 -7.83 -5.79
C ALA A 87 -6.47 -9.12 -6.42
N GLU A 88 -5.23 -9.05 -6.91
CA GLU A 88 -4.50 -10.18 -7.51
C GLU A 88 -3.47 -10.79 -6.54
N LEU A 89 -3.05 -10.03 -5.53
CA LEU A 89 -2.14 -10.45 -4.47
C LEU A 89 -2.61 -9.84 -3.14
N LEU A 90 -2.61 -10.63 -2.08
CA LEU A 90 -2.83 -10.15 -0.71
C LEU A 90 -1.52 -10.23 0.08
N VAL A 91 -1.13 -9.11 0.65
CA VAL A 91 -0.07 -9.04 1.65
C VAL A 91 -0.71 -8.85 3.03
N VAL A 92 -0.32 -9.68 3.99
CA VAL A 92 -0.92 -9.68 5.32
C VAL A 92 0.15 -9.71 6.41
N ASP A 93 -0.09 -9.01 7.51
CA ASP A 93 0.76 -9.13 8.70
C ASP A 93 0.52 -10.49 9.40
N PRO A 94 1.55 -11.14 9.98
CA PRO A 94 1.39 -12.40 10.71
C PRO A 94 0.22 -12.44 11.69
N ILE A 95 -0.05 -11.35 12.41
CA ILE A 95 -1.13 -11.32 13.41
C ILE A 95 -2.53 -11.30 12.78
N LEU A 96 -2.62 -10.89 11.51
CA LEU A 96 -3.85 -10.73 10.75
C LEU A 96 -4.10 -11.87 9.75
N GLU A 97 -3.23 -12.89 9.70
CA GLU A 97 -3.46 -14.10 8.89
C GLU A 97 -4.85 -14.72 9.10
N PRO A 98 -5.41 -14.83 10.34
CA PRO A 98 -6.74 -15.37 10.53
C PRO A 98 -7.85 -14.55 9.84
N LEU A 99 -7.70 -13.22 9.78
CA LEU A 99 -8.64 -12.35 9.08
C LEU A 99 -8.54 -12.58 7.56
N ALA A 100 -7.32 -12.66 7.02
CA ALA A 100 -7.11 -12.99 5.62
C ALA A 100 -7.75 -14.34 5.26
N ASP A 101 -7.51 -15.38 6.05
CA ASP A 101 -8.05 -16.73 5.82
C ASP A 101 -9.58 -16.72 5.81
N ALA A 102 -10.19 -16.04 6.78
CA ALA A 102 -11.64 -15.92 6.87
C ALA A 102 -12.22 -15.12 5.69
N ALA A 103 -11.57 -14.02 5.29
CA ALA A 103 -12.00 -13.20 4.15
C ALA A 103 -11.92 -13.98 2.83
N LEU A 104 -10.83 -14.72 2.60
CA LEU A 104 -10.66 -15.57 1.41
C LEU A 104 -11.71 -16.68 1.36
N LYS A 105 -12.04 -17.27 2.51
CA LYS A 105 -13.12 -18.26 2.60
C LYS A 105 -14.47 -17.67 2.21
N VAL A 106 -14.78 -16.45 2.68
CA VAL A 106 -16.02 -15.74 2.31
C VAL A 106 -16.04 -15.36 0.83
N LEU A 107 -14.91 -14.89 0.31
CA LEU A 107 -14.75 -14.52 -1.09
C LEU A 107 -14.96 -15.70 -2.05
N GLY A 108 -14.68 -16.93 -1.59
CA GLY A 108 -14.81 -18.15 -2.41
C GLY A 108 -13.81 -18.21 -3.56
N LYS A 109 -12.73 -17.42 -3.50
CA LYS A 109 -11.64 -17.38 -4.49
C LYS A 109 -10.30 -17.50 -3.79
N SER A 110 -9.38 -18.21 -4.44
CA SER A 110 -7.98 -18.26 -4.03
C SER A 110 -7.22 -17.11 -4.68
N LEU A 111 -6.39 -16.43 -3.90
CA LEU A 111 -5.37 -15.52 -4.38
C LEU A 111 -4.04 -15.81 -3.69
N PRO A 112 -2.89 -15.55 -4.36
CA PRO A 112 -1.59 -15.54 -3.72
C PRO A 112 -1.61 -14.69 -2.44
N VAL A 113 -1.06 -15.25 -1.36
CA VAL A 113 -0.89 -14.55 -0.09
C VAL A 113 0.58 -14.54 0.29
N VAL A 114 1.09 -13.36 0.61
CA VAL A 114 2.44 -13.16 1.15
C VAL A 114 2.32 -12.57 2.55
N VAL A 115 3.09 -13.08 3.50
CA VAL A 115 3.07 -12.60 4.88
C VAL A 115 4.21 -11.61 5.09
N ASN A 116 3.93 -10.45 5.69
CA ASN A 116 4.96 -9.48 6.07
C ASN A 116 5.61 -9.86 7.41
N GLY A 117 6.30 -10.99 7.44
CA GLY A 117 6.89 -11.57 8.64
C GLY A 117 6.77 -13.09 8.67
N ALA A 118 7.05 -13.70 9.82
CA ALA A 118 6.98 -15.15 9.99
C ALA A 118 5.53 -15.65 9.89
N SER A 119 5.22 -16.45 8.86
CA SER A 119 3.91 -17.07 8.70
C SER A 119 3.76 -18.32 9.56
N LYS A 120 2.59 -18.51 10.17
CA LYS A 120 2.24 -19.78 10.85
C LYS A 120 1.84 -20.89 9.86
N SER A 121 1.44 -20.50 8.66
CA SER A 121 0.87 -21.39 7.63
C SER A 121 1.87 -21.74 6.53
N GLY A 122 3.16 -21.41 6.69
CA GLY A 122 4.22 -21.68 5.71
C GLY A 122 4.13 -20.84 4.44
N ARG A 123 3.43 -19.70 4.47
CA ARG A 123 3.31 -18.79 3.33
C ARG A 123 4.64 -18.07 3.06
N PRO A 124 4.87 -17.62 1.81
CA PRO A 124 6.03 -16.79 1.49
C PRO A 124 6.12 -15.56 2.37
N ASN A 125 7.34 -15.20 2.78
CA ASN A 125 7.61 -14.09 3.67
C ASN A 125 8.18 -12.89 2.90
N ALA A 126 7.49 -11.74 2.93
CA ALA A 126 7.96 -10.53 2.26
C ALA A 126 9.31 -10.03 2.78
N GLN A 127 9.66 -10.30 4.04
CA GLN A 127 10.93 -9.87 4.64
C GLN A 127 12.14 -10.54 3.98
N GLU A 128 11.96 -11.74 3.41
CA GLU A 128 13.00 -12.46 2.66
C GLU A 128 13.37 -11.77 1.35
N VAL A 129 12.50 -10.89 0.85
CA VAL A 129 12.77 -10.07 -0.33
C VAL A 129 13.16 -8.65 0.06
N LEU A 130 12.43 -8.02 0.99
CA LEU A 130 12.68 -6.63 1.39
C LEU A 130 14.12 -6.43 1.89
N THR A 131 14.57 -7.29 2.80
CA THR A 131 15.84 -7.11 3.52
C THR A 131 17.01 -7.89 2.93
N ASN A 132 16.79 -8.64 1.86
CA ASN A 132 17.83 -9.42 1.21
C ASN A 132 18.71 -8.54 0.30
N PRO A 133 20.01 -8.35 0.62
CA PRO A 133 20.89 -7.47 -0.16
C PRO A 133 21.11 -7.98 -1.60
N ASN A 134 20.92 -9.28 -1.84
CA ASN A 134 21.10 -9.92 -3.14
C ASN A 134 19.79 -10.04 -3.93
N ALA A 135 18.65 -9.62 -3.37
CA ALA A 135 17.40 -9.60 -4.10
C ALA A 135 17.49 -8.59 -5.26
N LYS A 136 17.10 -9.04 -6.45
CA LYS A 136 17.05 -8.18 -7.64
C LYS A 136 16.11 -6.99 -7.37
N MET A 137 16.61 -5.79 -7.63
CA MET A 137 15.82 -4.58 -7.59
C MET A 137 15.08 -4.39 -8.91
N LEU A 138 13.90 -3.79 -8.82
CA LEU A 138 13.12 -3.38 -9.98
C LEU A 138 13.92 -2.39 -10.84
N ASP A 139 13.97 -2.65 -12.13
CA ASP A 139 14.38 -1.66 -13.12
C ASP A 139 13.23 -0.66 -13.30
N PHE A 140 13.35 0.51 -12.68
CA PHE A 140 12.30 1.54 -12.66
C PHE A 140 12.10 2.11 -14.07
N LYS A 141 10.86 2.03 -14.56
CA LYS A 141 10.48 2.54 -15.89
C LYS A 141 9.46 3.65 -15.73
N GLU A 142 9.44 4.54 -16.72
CA GLU A 142 8.40 5.56 -16.81
C GLU A 142 7.02 4.89 -16.87
N LEU A 143 6.12 5.35 -16.00
CA LEU A 143 4.74 4.87 -15.88
C LEU A 143 3.81 5.97 -16.43
N ASP A 144 2.63 5.60 -16.91
CA ASP A 144 1.60 6.58 -17.22
C ASP A 144 1.22 7.33 -15.93
N PRO A 145 1.46 8.65 -15.83
CA PRO A 145 1.18 9.41 -14.62
C PRO A 145 -0.31 9.43 -14.26
N ASN A 146 -1.21 9.15 -15.21
CA ASN A 146 -2.65 9.09 -14.99
C ASN A 146 -3.15 7.69 -14.60
N SER A 147 -2.30 6.67 -14.66
CA SER A 147 -2.65 5.34 -14.17
C SER A 147 -2.88 5.34 -12.66
N VAL A 148 -3.83 4.51 -12.21
CA VAL A 148 -4.17 4.37 -10.79
C VAL A 148 -2.99 3.70 -10.07
N ALA A 149 -2.57 4.30 -8.95
CA ALA A 149 -1.46 3.80 -8.14
C ALA A 149 -1.89 3.43 -6.72
N PHE A 150 -2.94 4.08 -6.21
CA PHE A 150 -3.42 3.91 -4.85
C PHE A 150 -4.95 3.85 -4.84
N LEU A 151 -5.49 2.86 -4.12
CA LEU A 151 -6.92 2.59 -4.07
C LEU A 151 -7.39 2.44 -2.61
N PRO A 152 -7.43 3.54 -1.84
CA PRO A 152 -8.05 3.54 -0.52
C PRO A 152 -9.57 3.43 -0.64
N TYR A 153 -10.20 2.81 0.36
CA TYR A 153 -11.66 2.71 0.44
C TYR A 153 -12.21 3.71 1.45
N SER A 154 -13.34 4.31 1.11
CA SER A 154 -14.07 5.21 1.99
C SER A 154 -15.50 4.71 2.18
N SER A 155 -16.06 4.87 3.38
CA SER A 155 -17.43 4.45 3.70
C SER A 155 -18.50 5.16 2.86
N GLY A 156 -18.15 6.27 2.20
CA GLY A 156 -19.11 7.11 1.47
C GLY A 156 -20.22 7.64 2.39
N THR A 157 -21.22 8.31 1.78
CA THR A 157 -22.38 8.85 2.51
C THR A 157 -23.53 7.85 2.62
N THR A 158 -23.54 6.78 1.80
CA THR A 158 -24.49 5.66 1.84
C THR A 158 -23.88 4.39 1.21
N GLY A 159 -24.14 3.22 1.81
CA GLY A 159 -23.85 1.90 1.22
C GLY A 159 -22.47 1.31 1.55
N ASN A 160 -22.06 0.31 0.76
CA ASN A 160 -20.76 -0.35 0.90
C ASN A 160 -19.61 0.62 0.60
N PRO A 161 -18.44 0.48 1.26
CA PRO A 161 -17.27 1.30 0.98
C PRO A 161 -16.88 1.27 -0.51
N LYS A 162 -16.44 2.42 -1.03
CA LYS A 162 -16.06 2.58 -2.44
C LYS A 162 -14.58 2.87 -2.57
N GLY A 163 -13.94 2.22 -3.55
CA GLY A 163 -12.55 2.47 -3.91
C GLY A 163 -12.35 3.85 -4.55
N VAL A 164 -11.56 4.69 -3.91
CA VAL A 164 -11.18 6.02 -4.40
C VAL A 164 -9.93 5.86 -5.26
N LYS A 165 -10.07 5.97 -6.58
CA LYS A 165 -8.96 5.80 -7.52
C LYS A 165 -8.06 7.02 -7.51
N LEU A 166 -6.83 6.86 -7.01
CA LEU A 166 -5.82 7.92 -7.00
C LEU A 166 -4.67 7.54 -7.94
N SER A 167 -4.42 8.40 -8.92
CA SER A 167 -3.33 8.21 -9.88
C SER A 167 -1.98 8.61 -9.31
N HIS A 168 -0.89 8.19 -9.97
CA HIS A 168 0.46 8.66 -9.64
C HIS A 168 0.54 10.19 -9.59
N ASN A 169 -0.02 10.87 -10.59
CA ASN A 169 -0.03 12.33 -10.66
C ASN A 169 -0.84 12.95 -9.51
N ALA A 170 -2.00 12.40 -9.18
CA ALA A 170 -2.81 12.91 -8.06
C ALA A 170 -2.03 12.84 -6.73
N LEU A 171 -1.29 11.75 -6.51
CA LEU A 171 -0.44 11.61 -5.32
C LEU A 171 0.74 12.58 -5.33
N ALA A 172 1.41 12.72 -6.47
CA ALA A 172 2.54 13.64 -6.62
C ALA A 172 2.14 15.11 -6.42
N ILE A 173 1.02 15.53 -6.99
CA ILE A 173 0.47 16.88 -6.81
C ILE A 173 0.13 17.12 -5.34
N ASN A 174 -0.57 16.19 -4.68
CA ASN A 174 -0.88 16.32 -3.26
C ASN A 174 0.39 16.45 -2.40
N ALA A 175 1.40 15.61 -2.64
CA ALA A 175 2.67 15.67 -1.92
C ALA A 175 3.41 17.00 -2.18
N GLY A 176 3.39 17.50 -3.42
CA GLY A 176 3.94 18.80 -3.79
C GLY A 176 3.23 19.96 -3.10
N MET A 177 1.90 19.93 -3.03
CA MET A 177 1.11 20.92 -2.31
C MET A 177 1.46 20.94 -0.82
N LEU A 178 1.55 19.77 -0.17
CA LEU A 178 1.93 19.65 1.24
C LEU A 178 3.35 20.15 1.52
N SER A 179 4.25 19.99 0.56
CA SER A 179 5.66 20.41 0.66
C SER A 179 5.88 21.87 0.26
N SER A 180 4.84 22.54 -0.26
CA SER A 180 4.94 23.95 -0.66
C SER A 180 5.06 24.85 0.57
N GLN A 181 5.88 25.90 0.46
CA GLN A 181 6.09 26.86 1.55
C GLN A 181 4.80 27.58 1.96
N ASP A 182 3.82 27.63 1.05
CA ASP A 182 2.53 28.27 1.28
C ASP A 182 1.51 27.36 1.97
N PHE A 183 1.74 26.05 2.07
CA PHE A 183 0.80 25.14 2.73
C PHE A 183 0.55 25.54 4.19
N HIS A 184 1.62 25.86 4.92
CA HIS A 184 1.54 26.30 6.33
C HIS A 184 1.03 27.75 6.50
N ARG A 185 0.87 28.51 5.41
CA ARG A 185 0.30 29.86 5.46
C ARG A 185 -1.23 29.85 5.53
N CYS A 186 -1.86 28.71 5.20
CA CYS A 186 -3.28 28.51 5.42
C CYS A 186 -3.52 28.30 6.92
N LYS A 187 -3.69 29.38 7.69
CA LYS A 187 -4.24 29.27 9.05
C LYS A 187 -5.59 28.54 8.93
N PRO A 188 -5.86 27.47 9.70
CA PRO A 188 -7.20 26.95 9.78
C PRO A 188 -8.07 28.11 10.26
N ALA A 189 -8.99 28.56 9.41
CA ALA A 189 -9.94 29.56 9.80
C ALA A 189 -10.79 28.92 10.91
N LEU A 190 -10.43 29.23 12.16
CA LEU A 190 -11.37 29.24 13.27
C LEU A 190 -12.50 30.22 12.88
N GLY A 191 -13.45 29.75 12.08
CA GLY A 191 -14.76 30.38 11.90
C GLY A 191 -15.12 31.02 10.55
N LYS A 192 -14.28 31.05 9.50
CA LYS A 192 -14.71 31.55 8.16
C LYS A 192 -14.08 30.77 7.00
N LEU A 193 -14.88 29.90 6.38
CA LEU A 193 -14.57 29.28 5.10
C LEU A 193 -14.47 30.35 4.00
N MET A 194 -13.32 30.33 3.31
CA MET A 194 -13.04 30.84 1.98
C MET A 194 -13.42 32.31 1.65
N SER A 195 -12.39 33.14 1.56
CA SER A 195 -12.33 34.18 0.53
C SER A 195 -10.97 34.10 -0.18
N CYS A 196 -10.82 33.11 -1.05
CA CYS A 196 -9.82 33.21 -2.12
C CYS A 196 -10.51 33.95 -3.27
N THR A 197 -10.17 35.22 -3.44
CA THR A 197 -10.45 35.93 -4.68
C THR A 197 -9.31 35.58 -5.64
N ILE A 198 -9.67 35.10 -6.83
CA ILE A 198 -8.76 34.87 -7.97
C ILE A 198 -8.22 36.21 -8.44
#